data_AF-A0A6B3I9J2-F1
#
_entry.id   AF-A0A6B3I9J2-F1
#
_cell.length_a   1.000
_cell.length_b   1.000
_cell.length_c   1.000
_cell.angle_alpha   90.00
_cell.angle_beta   90.00
_cell.angle_gamma   90.00
#
_symmetry.space_group_name_H-M   'P 1'
#
loop_
_entity.id
_entity.type
_entity.pdbx_description
1 polymer ?
#
loop_
_entity_poly.entity_id
_entity_poly.type
_entity_poly.pdbx_seq_one_letter_code
_entity_poly.pdbx_strand_id
1 'polypeptide(L)'
;RATGLSRSAYLVSKVIVLGVITAFQGVILCGICFAARDLPAEGLFMPPAVEICISIVALGFTSMMFGLMISALVKTSEMTMPLLVMFAIVQLVFTGVLFQVYGTPGLEQLTWLMPSRWGVAAAG
;
A
#
# COMPACT_ATOMS: atom_id res chain seq x y z
N ARG A 1 -16.71 -20.63 -17.23
CA ARG A 1 -17.34 -19.72 -18.22
C ARG A 1 -18.86 -19.91 -18.13
N ALA A 2 -19.55 -19.26 -17.18
CA ALA A 2 -20.96 -19.56 -16.89
C ALA A 2 -21.83 -18.38 -16.40
N THR A 3 -21.37 -17.14 -16.50
CA THR A 3 -22.26 -15.97 -16.46
C THR A 3 -21.68 -14.96 -17.44
N GLY A 4 -22.51 -14.33 -18.27
CA GLY A 4 -22.10 -13.39 -19.33
C GLY A 4 -21.52 -12.05 -18.82
N LEU A 5 -20.86 -12.06 -17.67
CA LEU A 5 -20.19 -10.90 -17.10
C LEU A 5 -18.83 -10.72 -17.77
N SER A 6 -18.58 -9.49 -18.23
CA SER A 6 -17.25 -9.09 -18.66
C SER A 6 -16.23 -9.39 -17.56
N ARG A 7 -15.09 -10.00 -17.91
CA ARG A 7 -13.98 -10.24 -16.97
C ARG A 7 -13.52 -8.93 -16.32
N SER A 8 -13.65 -7.81 -17.03
CA SER A 8 -13.34 -6.48 -16.49
C SER A 8 -14.37 -6.03 -15.44
N ALA A 9 -15.65 -6.35 -15.59
CA ALA A 9 -16.68 -5.99 -14.61
C ALA A 9 -16.45 -6.70 -13.27
N TYR A 10 -16.04 -7.98 -13.30
CA TYR A 10 -15.67 -8.71 -12.08
C TYR A 10 -14.43 -8.10 -11.40
N LEU A 11 -13.40 -7.76 -12.18
CA LEU A 11 -12.19 -7.14 -11.64
C LEU A 11 -12.48 -5.77 -11.04
N VAL A 12 -13.24 -4.91 -11.73
CA VAL A 12 -13.62 -3.58 -11.24
C VAL A 12 -14.48 -3.69 -9.97
N SER A 13 -15.44 -4.62 -9.92
CA SER A 13 -16.21 -4.90 -8.71
C SER A 13 -15.29 -5.26 -7.53
N LYS A 14 -14.28 -6.11 -7.78
CA LYS A 14 -13.32 -6.52 -6.76
C LYS A 14 -12.44 -5.35 -6.28
N VAL A 15 -11.98 -4.51 -7.20
CA VAL A 15 -11.20 -3.30 -6.90
C VAL A 15 -12.02 -2.32 -6.06
N ILE A 16 -13.29 -2.09 -6.38
CA ILE A 16 -14.15 -1.17 -5.63
C ILE A 16 -14.42 -1.72 -4.23
N VAL A 17 -14.86 -2.98 -4.13
CA VAL A 17 -15.23 -3.57 -2.83
C VAL A 17 -14.02 -3.65 -1.91
N LEU A 18 -12.90 -4.19 -2.39
CA LEU A 18 -11.68 -4.25 -1.59
C LEU A 18 -11.18 -2.82 -1.31
N GLY A 19 -11.23 -1.92 -2.30
CA GLY A 19 -10.86 -0.51 -2.20
C GLY A 19 -11.50 0.19 -1.00
N VAL A 20 -12.82 0.08 -0.88
CA VAL A 20 -13.58 0.65 0.23
C VAL A 20 -13.17 0.04 1.57
N ILE A 21 -13.00 -1.29 1.63
CA ILE A 21 -12.56 -1.99 2.85
C ILE A 21 -11.19 -1.50 3.29
N THR A 22 -10.23 -1.39 2.38
CA THR A 22 -8.87 -0.94 2.69
C THR A 22 -8.83 0.52 3.07
N ALA A 23 -9.65 1.38 2.46
CA ALA A 23 -9.78 2.77 2.87
C ALA A 23 -10.29 2.87 4.32
N PHE A 24 -11.35 2.12 4.63
CA PHE A 24 -11.90 2.08 5.99
C PHE A 24 -10.90 1.54 7.02
N GLN A 25 -10.17 0.48 6.69
CA GLN A 25 -9.08 -0.05 7.52
C GLN A 25 -7.95 0.96 7.73
N GLY A 26 -7.58 1.70 6.67
CA GLY A 26 -6.60 2.78 6.75
C GLY A 26 -7.02 3.87 7.73
N VAL A 27 -8.28 4.31 7.66
CA VAL A 27 -8.82 5.33 8.58
C VAL A 27 -8.79 4.85 10.04
N ILE A 28 -9.20 3.59 10.31
CA ILE A 28 -9.14 3.02 11.66
C ILE A 28 -7.69 2.99 12.15
N LEU A 29 -6.75 2.52 11.32
CA LEU A 29 -5.33 2.50 11.65
C LEU A 29 -4.80 3.89 12.01
N CYS A 30 -5.18 4.92 11.24
CA CYS A 30 -4.80 6.29 11.53
C CYS A 30 -5.35 6.77 12.87
N GLY A 31 -6.62 6.48 13.17
CA GLY A 31 -7.23 6.79 14.46
C GLY A 31 -6.49 6.17 15.64
N ILE A 32 -6.07 4.89 15.51
CA ILE A 32 -5.27 4.20 16.53
C ILE A 32 -3.88 4.84 16.66
N CYS A 33 -3.22 5.13 15.54
CA CYS A 33 -1.88 5.73 15.55
C CYS A 33 -1.87 7.15 16.15
N PHE A 34 -2.86 7.98 15.86
CA PHE A 34 -2.99 9.31 16.44
C PHE A 34 -3.30 9.29 17.94
N ALA A 35 -3.97 8.25 18.42
CA ALA A 35 -4.17 8.06 19.86
C ALA A 35 -2.87 7.63 20.58
N ALA A 36 -1.94 7.01 19.88
CA ALA A 36 -0.69 6.47 20.45
C ALA A 36 0.53 7.39 20.26
N ARG A 37 0.49 8.37 19.34
CA ARG A 37 1.63 9.21 18.98
C ARG A 37 1.21 10.65 18.71
N ASP A 38 1.98 11.60 19.24
CA ASP A 38 1.79 13.03 18.95
C ASP A 38 1.92 13.31 17.46
N LEU A 39 0.99 14.11 16.93
CA LEU A 39 0.98 14.51 15.53
C LEU A 39 2.05 15.57 15.25
N PRO A 40 2.62 15.61 14.03
CA PRO A 40 3.48 16.70 13.61
C PRO A 40 2.78 18.05 13.81
N ALA A 41 3.53 19.05 14.30
CA ALA A 41 2.98 20.36 14.67
C ALA A 41 2.52 21.22 13.49
N GLU A 42 3.00 20.94 12.27
CA GLU A 42 2.61 21.63 11.03
C GLU A 42 2.27 20.60 9.94
N GLY A 43 1.10 20.75 9.32
CA GLY A 43 0.77 20.11 8.05
C GLY A 43 1.09 21.05 6.88
N LEU A 44 1.36 20.50 5.70
CA LEU A 44 1.86 21.28 4.56
C LEU A 44 0.72 22.07 3.86
N PHE A 45 -0.48 21.48 3.76
CA PHE A 45 -1.67 22.04 3.12
C PHE A 45 -2.96 21.85 3.93
N MET A 46 -3.05 20.78 4.72
CA MET A 46 -4.22 20.37 5.51
C MET A 46 -3.80 20.00 6.94
N PRO A 47 -4.75 19.72 7.87
CA PRO A 47 -4.38 19.19 9.18
C PRO A 47 -3.51 17.94 8.98
N PRO A 48 -2.35 17.82 9.67
CA PRO A 48 -1.39 16.74 9.46
C PRO A 48 -2.01 15.35 9.66
N ALA A 49 -3.04 15.25 10.51
CA ALA A 49 -3.87 14.05 10.67
C ALA A 49 -4.49 13.57 9.34
N VAL A 50 -5.02 14.50 8.55
CA VAL A 50 -5.73 14.20 7.30
C VAL A 50 -4.74 13.84 6.21
N GLU A 51 -3.61 14.55 6.12
CA GLU A 51 -2.56 14.28 5.13
C GLU A 51 -1.96 12.88 5.30
N ILE A 52 -1.61 12.52 6.55
CA ILE A 52 -1.11 11.18 6.89
C ILE A 52 -2.17 10.12 6.60
N CYS A 53 -3.44 10.39 6.94
CA CYS A 53 -4.53 9.44 6.72
C CYS A 53 -4.77 9.17 5.23
N ILE A 54 -4.81 10.22 4.41
CA ILE A 54 -4.91 10.09 2.95
C ILE A 54 -3.72 9.33 2.38
N SER A 55 -2.52 9.59 2.89
CA SER A 55 -1.29 8.92 2.44
C SER A 55 -1.30 7.43 2.76
N ILE A 56 -1.76 7.06 3.96
CA ILE A 56 -1.93 5.65 4.38
C ILE A 56 -3.01 4.96 3.54
N VAL A 57 -4.14 5.62 3.27
CA VAL A 57 -5.20 5.07 2.41
C VAL A 57 -4.69 4.87 0.98
N ALA A 58 -3.97 5.84 0.41
CA ALA A 58 -3.40 5.76 -0.93
C ALA A 58 -2.32 4.66 -1.03
N LEU A 59 -1.50 4.51 0.02
CA LEU A 59 -0.53 3.43 0.14
C LEU A 59 -1.23 2.07 0.17
N GLY A 60 -2.22 1.91 1.04
CA GLY A 60 -2.99 0.67 1.17
C GLY A 60 -3.69 0.29 -0.13
N PHE A 61 -4.28 1.26 -0.83
CA PHE A 61 -4.91 1.05 -2.12
C PHE A 61 -3.89 0.59 -3.19
N THR A 62 -2.72 1.23 -3.24
CA THR A 62 -1.65 0.84 -4.17
C THR A 62 -1.15 -0.58 -3.89
N SER A 63 -0.91 -0.91 -2.61
CA SER A 63 -0.49 -2.25 -2.20
C SER A 63 -1.54 -3.32 -2.50
N MET A 64 -2.83 -3.00 -2.40
CA MET A 64 -3.90 -3.90 -2.84
C MET A 64 -3.85 -4.15 -4.34
N MET A 65 -3.63 -3.12 -5.17
CA MET A 65 -3.52 -3.30 -6.62
C MET A 65 -2.38 -4.28 -6.99
N PHE A 66 -1.24 -4.17 -6.32
CA PHE A 66 -0.16 -5.16 -6.45
C PHE A 66 -0.58 -6.56 -5.99
N GLY A 67 -1.30 -6.66 -4.87
CA GLY A 67 -1.84 -7.95 -4.39
C GLY A 67 -2.80 -8.60 -5.39
N LEU A 68 -3.65 -7.82 -6.05
CA LEU A 68 -4.53 -8.29 -7.12
C LEU A 68 -3.76 -8.71 -8.37
N MET A 69 -2.71 -7.97 -8.73
CA MET A 69 -1.82 -8.32 -9.84
C MET A 69 -1.14 -9.68 -9.58
N ILE A 70 -0.57 -9.86 -8.38
CA ILE A 70 0.02 -11.14 -7.96
C ILE A 70 -1.04 -12.26 -7.98
N SER A 71 -2.24 -11.98 -7.46
CA SER A 71 -3.35 -12.94 -7.47
C SER A 71 -3.78 -13.38 -8.87
N ALA A 72 -3.61 -12.52 -9.88
CA ALA A 72 -3.91 -12.84 -11.27
C ALA A 72 -2.80 -13.66 -11.95
N LEU A 73 -1.55 -13.54 -11.48
CA LEU A 73 -0.39 -14.25 -12.03
C LEU A 73 -0.23 -15.66 -11.45
N VAL A 74 -0.69 -15.87 -10.22
CA VAL A 74 -0.52 -17.14 -9.51
C VAL A 74 -1.70 -18.08 -9.80
N LYS A 75 -1.38 -19.31 -10.23
CA LYS A 75 -2.38 -20.33 -10.60
C LYS A 75 -3.01 -21.05 -9.40
N THR A 76 -2.36 -20.99 -8.22
CA THR A 76 -2.76 -21.72 -7.01
C THR A 76 -2.91 -20.80 -5.82
N SER A 77 -4.09 -20.78 -5.20
CA SER A 77 -4.38 -19.91 -4.04
C SER A 77 -3.44 -20.15 -2.86
N GLU A 78 -2.98 -21.39 -2.65
CA GLU A 78 -2.05 -21.75 -1.58
C GLU A 78 -0.67 -21.10 -1.74
N MET A 79 -0.24 -20.81 -2.98
CA MET A 79 1.03 -20.12 -3.27
C MET A 79 0.90 -18.60 -3.22
N THR A 80 -0.34 -18.08 -3.18
CA THR A 80 -0.58 -16.63 -3.16
C THR A 80 -0.13 -16.03 -1.83
N MET A 81 -0.42 -16.70 -0.72
CA MET A 81 -0.08 -16.19 0.60
C MET A 81 1.44 -16.06 0.85
N PRO A 82 2.28 -17.08 0.55
CA PRO A 82 3.74 -16.93 0.66
C PRO A 82 4.30 -15.82 -0.23
N LEU A 83 3.80 -15.69 -1.47
CA LEU A 83 4.27 -14.66 -2.41
C LEU A 83 3.92 -13.25 -1.94
N LEU A 84 2.72 -13.04 -1.39
CA LEU A 84 2.32 -11.76 -0.83
C LEU A 84 3.22 -11.36 0.36
N VAL A 85 3.54 -12.32 1.24
CA VAL A 85 4.45 -12.07 2.37
C VAL A 85 5.85 -11.71 1.88
N MET A 86 6.38 -12.46 0.92
CA MET A 86 7.68 -12.16 0.32
C MET A 86 7.71 -10.76 -0.31
N PHE A 87 6.65 -10.37 -1.01
CA PHE A 87 6.52 -9.02 -1.58
C PHE A 87 6.47 -7.94 -0.49
N ALA A 88 5.74 -8.18 0.60
CA ALA A 88 5.69 -7.25 1.73
C ALA A 88 7.06 -7.08 2.39
N ILE A 89 7.84 -8.16 2.54
CA ILE A 89 9.21 -8.09 3.08
C ILE A 89 10.10 -7.25 2.15
N VAL A 90 10.00 -7.45 0.83
CA VAL A 90 10.74 -6.66 -0.16
C VAL A 90 10.37 -5.18 -0.06
N GLN A 91 9.07 -4.86 0.01
CA GLN A 91 8.61 -3.49 0.23
C GLN A 91 9.20 -2.89 1.52
N LEU A 92 9.23 -3.68 2.60
CA LEU A 92 9.77 -3.26 3.90
C LEU A 92 11.28 -2.95 3.81
N VAL A 93 12.07 -3.80 3.16
CA VAL A 93 13.51 -3.58 2.97
C VAL A 93 13.78 -2.30 2.19
N PHE A 94 13.01 -2.05 1.12
CA PHE A 94 13.20 -0.89 0.24
C PHE A 94 12.51 0.39 0.72
N THR A 95 11.88 0.38 1.90
CA THR A 95 11.27 1.57 2.51
C THR A 95 12.30 2.67 2.82
N GLY A 96 13.57 2.30 3.00
CA GLY A 96 14.66 3.22 3.38
C GLY A 96 14.78 3.50 4.88
N VAL A 97 13.91 2.91 5.71
CA VAL A 97 13.93 3.03 7.19
C VAL A 97 14.89 2.02 7.83
N LEU A 98 14.92 0.77 7.34
CA LEU A 98 15.77 -0.29 7.89
C LEU A 98 17.20 -0.27 7.33
N PHE A 99 17.35 0.09 6.06
CA PHE A 99 18.63 0.14 5.36
C PHE A 99 18.78 1.48 4.67
N GLN A 100 19.97 2.07 4.73
CA GLN A 100 20.28 3.28 3.99
C GLN A 100 20.44 2.94 2.50
N VAL A 101 19.38 3.14 1.72
CA VAL A 101 19.38 2.87 0.26
C VAL A 101 19.89 4.07 -0.55
N TYR A 102 20.27 5.16 0.12
CA TYR A 102 20.72 6.41 -0.51
C TYR A 102 22.17 6.29 -1.01
N GLY A 103 22.43 6.75 -2.24
CA GLY A 103 23.79 6.81 -2.79
C GLY A 103 24.29 5.52 -3.45
N THR A 104 23.44 4.49 -3.58
CA THR A 104 23.79 3.30 -4.37
C THR A 104 23.11 3.36 -5.74
N PRO A 105 23.86 3.64 -6.83
CA PRO A 105 23.26 3.71 -8.16
C PRO A 105 22.61 2.37 -8.54
N GLY A 106 21.39 2.43 -9.08
CA GLY A 106 20.56 1.27 -9.39
C GLY A 106 19.60 0.86 -8.27
N LEU A 107 20.08 0.75 -7.02
CA LEU A 107 19.23 0.39 -5.87
C LEU A 107 18.23 1.51 -5.56
N GLU A 108 18.68 2.76 -5.63
CA GLU A 108 17.84 3.94 -5.41
C GLU A 108 16.67 4.02 -6.40
N GLN A 109 16.91 3.72 -7.68
CA GLN A 109 15.88 3.73 -8.72
C GLN A 109 14.82 2.65 -8.49
N LEU A 110 15.24 1.46 -8.03
CA LEU A 110 14.29 0.39 -7.68
C LEU A 110 13.37 0.78 -6.54
N THR A 111 13.87 1.55 -5.57
CA THR A 111 13.03 1.98 -4.44
C THR A 111 11.97 3.00 -4.83
N TRP A 112 12.12 3.71 -5.94
CA TRP A 112 11.10 4.64 -6.43
C TRP A 112 9.83 3.93 -6.89
N LEU A 113 9.93 2.65 -7.27
CA LEU A 113 8.77 1.84 -7.65
C LEU A 113 8.04 1.24 -6.45
N MET A 114 8.63 1.31 -5.25
CA MET A 114 8.09 0.67 -4.05
C MET A 114 7.13 1.63 -3.34
N PRO A 115 5.82 1.30 -3.26
CA PRO A 115 4.83 2.15 -2.62
C PRO A 115 5.19 2.50 -1.17
N SER A 116 5.82 1.57 -0.45
CA SER A 116 6.27 1.75 0.93
C SER A 116 7.16 2.98 1.10
N ARG A 117 8.03 3.28 0.14
CA ARG A 117 8.90 4.47 0.16
C ARG A 117 8.09 5.75 0.03
N TRP A 118 7.04 5.77 -0.79
CA TRP A 118 6.15 6.93 -0.92
C TRP A 118 5.38 7.19 0.38
N GLY A 119 4.90 6.13 1.03
CA GLY A 119 4.18 6.23 2.29
C GLY A 119 5.05 6.80 3.42
N VAL A 120 6.31 6.37 3.52
CA VAL A 120 7.25 6.91 4.51
C VAL A 120 7.64 8.34 4.19
N ALA A 121 7.92 8.66 2.93
CA ALA A 121 8.21 10.05 2.54
C ALA A 121 7.03 11.01 2.79
N ALA A 122 5.79 10.52 2.69
CA ALA A 122 4.60 11.31 2.98
C ALA A 122 4.30 11.46 4.49
N ALA A 123 4.86 10.60 5.33
CA ALA A 123 4.63 10.62 6.78
C ALA A 123 5.61 11.51 7.57
N GLY A 124 6.68 12.00 6.92
CA GLY A 124 7.73 12.84 7.54
C GLY A 124 8.94 12.04 8.02
#